data_AF-A0A2A6NYJ2-F1
#
_entry.id   AF-A0A2A6NYJ2-F1
#
_cell.length_a   1.000
_cell.length_b   1.000
_cell.length_c   1.000
_cell.angle_alpha   90.00
_cell.angle_beta   90.00
_cell.angle_gamma   90.00
#
_symmetry.space_group_name_H-M   'P 1'
#
loop_
_entity.id
_entity.type
_entity.pdbx_description
1 polymer ?
#
loop_
_entity_poly.entity_id
_entity_poly.type
_entity_poly.pdbx_seq_one_letter_code
_entity_poly.pdbx_strand_id
1 'polypeptide(L)' 'MIAAYTRIALRLFFFWMVMRGYVSQETADTFLLDEEMIRDVETTVGTVSFALVELWHILEAKWKAATAAKE' A
#
# COMPACT_ATOMS: atom_id res chain seq x y z
N MET A 1 5.87 -5.69 -13.00
CA MET A 1 4.64 -6.35 -12.49
C MET A 1 3.97 -5.55 -11.38
N ILE A 2 4.70 -5.10 -10.35
CA ILE A 2 4.14 -4.31 -9.23
C ILE A 2 3.48 -3.00 -9.69
N ALA A 3 4.15 -2.21 -10.54
CA ALA A 3 3.63 -0.93 -11.03
C ALA A 3 2.28 -1.04 -11.78
N ALA A 4 2.06 -2.12 -12.54
CA ALA A 4 0.79 -2.33 -13.23
C ALA A 4 -0.37 -2.60 -12.25
N TYR A 5 -0.11 -3.35 -11.17
CA TYR A 5 -1.07 -3.63 -10.12
C TYR A 5 -1.40 -2.37 -9.30
N THR A 6 -0.39 -1.58 -8.93
CA THR A 6 -0.59 -0.34 -8.15
C THR A 6 -1.44 0.65 -8.92
N ARG A 7 -1.20 0.82 -10.23
CA ARG A 7 -2.01 1.68 -11.10
C ARG A 7 -3.48 1.26 -11.20
N ILE A 8 -3.78 -0.05 -11.26
CA ILE A 8 -5.16 -0.54 -11.29
C ILE A 8 -5.82 -0.33 -9.92
N ALA A 9 -5.12 -0.65 -8.83
CA ALA A 9 -5.63 -0.47 -7.48
C ALA A 9 -5.91 1.01 -7.16
N LEU A 10 -5.05 1.93 -7.57
CA LEU A 10 -5.28 3.37 -7.41
C LEU A 10 -6.53 3.84 -8.15
N ARG A 11 -6.70 3.41 -9.41
CA ARG A 11 -7.89 3.76 -10.20
C ARG A 11 -9.17 3.28 -9.53
N LEU A 12 -9.17 2.05 -9.00
CA LEU A 12 -10.31 1.50 -8.26
C LEU A 12 -10.57 2.24 -6.94
N PHE A 13 -9.50 2.64 -6.23
CA PHE A 13 -9.59 3.42 -5.00
C PHE A 13 -10.20 4.81 -5.24
N PHE A 14 -9.68 5.56 -6.21
CA PHE A 14 -10.21 6.88 -6.56
C PHE A 14 -11.63 6.79 -7.10
N PHE A 15 -11.93 5.79 -7.93
CA PHE A 15 -13.29 5.52 -8.38
C PHE A 15 -14.25 5.31 -7.18
N TRP A 16 -13.84 4.52 -6.19
CA TRP A 16 -14.63 4.33 -4.97
C TRP A 16 -14.81 5.62 -4.17
N MET A 17 -13.76 6.46 -4.05
CA MET A 17 -13.85 7.75 -3.36
C MET A 17 -14.81 8.72 -4.06
N VAL A 18 -14.80 8.76 -5.39
CA VAL A 18 -15.71 9.58 -6.19
C VAL A 18 -17.16 9.11 -6.01
N MET A 19 -17.41 7.79 -6.09
CA MET A 19 -18.74 7.21 -5.87
C MET A 19 -19.30 7.51 -4.47
N ARG A 20 -18.43 7.66 -3.47
CA ARG A 20 -18.80 8.02 -2.09
C ARG A 20 -18.94 9.53 -1.88
N GLY A 21 -18.59 10.35 -2.87
CA GLY A 21 -18.62 11.81 -2.76
C GLY A 21 -17.52 12.40 -1.87
N TYR A 22 -16.47 11.63 -1.55
CA TYR A 22 -15.33 12.15 -0.80
C TYR A 22 -14.46 13.09 -1.63
N VAL A 23 -14.42 12.86 -2.95
CA VAL A 23 -13.57 13.58 -3.89
C VAL A 23 -14.33 13.82 -5.20
N SER A 24 -14.14 14.96 -5.86
CA SER A 24 -14.73 15.23 -7.18
C SER A 24 -14.04 14.42 -8.28
N GLN A 25 -14.74 14.16 -9.38
CA GLN A 25 -14.15 13.46 -10.53
C GLN A 25 -12.94 14.21 -11.11
N GLU A 26 -13.00 15.54 -11.16
CA GLU A 26 -11.87 16.40 -11.59
C GLU A 26 -10.63 16.24 -10.70
N THR A 27 -10.84 16.14 -9.38
CA THR A 27 -9.74 15.89 -8.45
C THR A 27 -9.18 14.48 -8.66
N ALA A 28 -10.04 13.47 -8.79
CA ALA A 28 -9.59 12.10 -9.07
C ALA A 28 -8.79 12.00 -10.38
N ASP A 29 -9.24 12.67 -11.45
CA ASP A 29 -8.57 12.66 -12.75
C ASP A 29 -7.21 13.34 -12.68
N THR A 30 -7.10 14.49 -11.99
CA THR A 30 -5.82 15.17 -11.75
C THR A 30 -4.82 14.25 -11.05
N PHE A 31 -5.28 13.54 -10.01
CA PHE A 31 -4.47 12.57 -9.28
C PHE A 31 -4.10 11.33 -10.13
N LEU A 32 -4.95 10.90 -11.06
CA LEU A 32 -4.69 9.72 -11.88
C LEU A 32 -3.84 10.00 -13.13
N LEU A 33 -3.72 11.26 -13.54
CA LEU A 33 -2.92 11.70 -14.68
C LEU A 33 -1.49 12.11 -14.29
N ASP A 34 -1.24 12.36 -13.01
CA ASP A 34 0.09 12.70 -12.50
C ASP A 34 0.95 11.43 -12.31
N GLU A 35 1.85 11.17 -13.27
CA GLU A 35 2.76 10.02 -13.21
C GLU A 35 3.81 10.12 -12.11
N GLU A 36 4.20 11.34 -11.69
CA GLU A 36 5.16 11.55 -10.62
C GLU A 36 4.55 11.15 -9.28
N MET A 37 3.32 11.58 -9.05
CA MET A 37 2.58 11.22 -7.84
C MET A 37 2.27 9.72 -7.77
N ILE A 38 1.93 9.07 -8.90
CA ILE A 38 1.77 7.60 -8.94
C ILE A 38 3.09 6.90 -8.55
N ARG A 39 4.23 7.39 -9.04
CA ARG A 39 5.55 6.83 -8.73
C ARG A 39 5.92 7.03 -7.25
N ASP A 40 5.55 8.14 -6.65
CA ASP A 40 5.75 8.39 -5.21
C ASP A 40 4.89 7.47 -4.34
N VAL A 41 3.64 7.24 -4.74
CA VAL A 41 2.77 6.28 -4.05
C VAL A 41 3.30 4.86 -4.20
N GLU A 42 3.77 4.46 -5.39
CA GLU A 42 4.42 3.16 -5.60
C GLU A 42 5.63 2.97 -4.68
N THR A 43 6.48 4.00 -4.57
CA THR A 43 7.67 3.98 -3.71
C THR A 43 7.30 3.90 -2.23
N THR A 44 6.31 4.67 -1.81
CA THR A 44 5.82 4.70 -0.42
C THR A 44 5.20 3.35 -0.04
N VAL A 45 4.32 2.81 -0.88
CA VAL A 45 3.68 1.50 -0.67
C VAL A 45 4.74 0.39 -0.64
N GLY A 46 5.74 0.43 -1.53
CA GLY A 46 6.86 -0.51 -1.51
C GLY A 46 7.64 -0.47 -0.19
N THR A 47 7.95 0.73 0.30
CA THR A 47 8.69 0.96 1.54
C THR A 47 7.91 0.48 2.77
N VAL A 48 6.62 0.81 2.86
CA VAL A 48 5.75 0.36 3.97
C VAL A 48 5.58 -1.15 3.94
N SER A 49 5.37 -1.74 2.76
CA SER A 49 5.23 -3.19 2.61
C SER A 49 6.49 -3.92 3.07
N PHE A 50 7.67 -3.41 2.70
CA PHE A 50 8.95 -3.95 3.15
C PHE A 50 9.08 -3.88 4.68
N ALA A 51 8.79 -2.71 5.29
CA ALA A 51 8.85 -2.54 6.74
C ALA A 51 7.87 -3.48 7.49
N LEU A 52 6.68 -3.72 6.95
CA LEU A 52 5.72 -4.65 7.54
C LEU A 52 6.21 -6.11 7.47
N VAL A 53 6.86 -6.50 6.39
CA VAL A 53 7.47 -7.83 6.25
C VAL A 53 8.63 -8.00 7.24
N GLU A 54 9.47 -6.99 7.42
CA GLU A 54 10.53 -7.04 8.44
C GLU A 54 9.95 -7.14 9.85
N LEU A 55 8.92 -6.34 10.16
CA LEU A 55 8.22 -6.41 11.44
C LEU A 55 7.63 -7.80 11.69
N TRP A 56 7.01 -8.41 10.67
CA TRP A 56 6.49 -9.76 10.74
C TRP A 56 7.58 -10.76 11.12
N HIS A 57 8.73 -10.75 10.44
CA HIS A 57 9.83 -11.66 10.75
C HIS A 57 10.37 -11.48 12.17
N ILE A 58 10.46 -10.24 12.67
CA ILE A 58 10.88 -9.96 14.04
C ILE A 58 9.87 -10.55 15.04
N LEU A 59 8.58 -10.35 14.80
CA LEU A 59 7.52 -10.88 15.65
C LEU A 59 7.50 -12.41 15.64
N GLU A 60 7.67 -13.03 14.46
CA GLU A 60 7.75 -14.49 14.31
C GLU A 60 8.96 -15.07 15.05
N ALA A 61 10.12 -14.43 14.94
CA ALA A 61 11.33 -14.85 15.65
C ALA A 61 11.16 -14.76 17.17
N LYS A 62 10.57 -13.66 17.67
CA LYS A 62 10.25 -13.50 19.09
C LYS A 62 9.24 -14.53 19.57
N TRP A 63 8.22 -14.80 18.77
CA TRP A 63 7.22 -15.82 19.08
C TRP A 63 7.86 -17.20 19.21
N LYS A 64 8.67 -17.63 18.22
CA LYS A 64 9.39 -18.92 18.25
C LYS A 64 10.32 -19.03 19.46
N ALA A 65 11.05 -17.97 19.79
CA ALA A 65 11.90 -17.94 20.97
C ALA A 65 11.11 -18.07 22.28
N ALA A 66 9.95 -17.41 22.38
CA ALA A 66 9.09 -17.48 23.55
C ALA A 66 8.40 -18.84 23.71
N THR A 67 8.07 -19.54 22.62
CA THR A 67 7.52 -20.90 22.67
C THR A 67 8.58 -21.93 23.03
N ALA A 68 9.80 -21.81 22.49
CA ALA A 68 10.90 -22.72 22.80
C ALA A 68 11.37 -22.62 24.27
N ALA A 69 11.20 -21.47 24.92
CA ALA A 69 11.57 -21.29 26.32
C ALA A 69 10.53 -21.85 27.33
N LYS A 70 9.39 -22.37 26.85
CA LYS A 70 8.31 -22.95 27.67
C LYS A 70 8.28 -24.48 27.64
N GLU A 71 9.09 -25.12 26.81
CA GLU A 71 9.39 -26.56 26.81
C GLU A 71 10.68 -26.85 27.56
#